data_AF-A0A8C8E738-F1
#
_entry.id   AF-A0A8C8E738-F1
#
_cell.length_a   1.000
_cell.length_b   1.000
_cell.length_c   1.000
_cell.angle_alpha   90.00
_cell.angle_beta   90.00
_cell.angle_gamma   90.00
#
_symmetry.space_group_name_H-M   'P 1'
#
loop_
_entity.id
_entity.type
_entity.pdbx_description
1 polymer ?
#
loop_
_entity_poly.entity_id
_entity_poly.type
_entity_poly.pdbx_seq_one_letter_code
_entity_poly.pdbx_strand_id
1 'polypeptide(L)'
;MKTRSPRSLVTGLMWLQQREGGGALRHTCEQSDGPSRYGWRMHDGESFGVQEIRDEGLVLKTEFVKRPGGEHGGDWSWRVTLQPRLDNGTRLAAVTGTTEELG
;
A
#
# COMPACT_ATOMS: atom_id res chain seq x y z
N MET A 1 2.09 6.34 5.29
CA MET A 1 3.16 6.86 6.17
C MET A 1 2.59 7.94 7.06
N LYS A 2 3.25 8.31 8.15
CA LYS A 2 2.89 9.50 8.93
C LYS A 2 4.10 10.18 9.54
N THR A 3 3.98 11.46 9.84
CA THR A 3 4.94 12.18 10.68
C THR A 3 4.88 11.72 12.14
N ARG A 4 5.98 11.86 12.89
CA ARG A 4 6.03 11.59 14.34
C ARG A 4 5.57 12.82 15.12
N SER A 5 4.32 13.22 14.90
CA SER A 5 3.70 14.41 15.52
C SER A 5 2.29 14.08 16.02
N PRO A 6 1.81 14.72 17.11
CA PRO A 6 0.40 14.64 17.50
C PRO A 6 -0.53 15.11 16.38
N ARG A 7 -0.15 16.18 15.67
CA ARG A 7 -0.86 16.70 14.49
C ARG A 7 -0.07 16.32 13.25
N SER A 8 -0.57 15.34 12.51
CA SER A 8 0.23 14.65 11.50
C SER A 8 -0.43 14.67 10.14
N LEU A 9 0.39 14.88 9.12
CA LEU A 9 0.08 14.43 7.76
C LEU A 9 0.12 12.90 7.74
N VAL A 10 -0.97 12.28 7.30
CA VAL A 10 -1.12 10.83 7.18
C VAL A 10 -1.40 10.50 5.73
N THR A 11 -0.65 9.52 5.20
CA THR A 11 -0.85 8.99 3.87
C THR A 11 -1.18 7.51 3.91
N GLY A 12 -2.14 7.09 3.09
CA GLY A 12 -2.64 5.73 3.02
C GLY A 12 -2.65 5.17 1.60
N LEU A 13 -2.80 3.86 1.51
CA LEU A 13 -2.99 3.13 0.25
C LEU A 13 -4.28 2.32 0.35
N MET A 14 -5.12 2.40 -0.66
CA MET A 14 -6.29 1.53 -0.79
C MET A 14 -6.29 0.88 -2.17
N TRP A 15 -6.78 -0.35 -2.26
CA TRP A 15 -6.97 -1.03 -3.54
C TRP A 15 -8.27 -1.83 -3.59
N LEU A 16 -8.78 -2.01 -4.80
CA LEU A 16 -10.01 -2.73 -5.07
C LEU A 16 -9.82 -3.61 -6.31
N GLN A 17 -10.13 -4.90 -6.18
CA GLN A 17 -10.30 -5.80 -7.32
C GLN A 17 -11.78 -5.84 -7.71
N GLN A 18 -12.12 -5.36 -8.91
CA GLN A 18 -13.49 -5.42 -9.42
C GLN A 18 -13.81 -6.81 -9.99
N ARG A 19 -14.89 -7.44 -9.52
CA ARG A 19 -15.41 -8.74 -10.01
C ARG A 19 -16.90 -8.65 -10.37
N GLU A 20 -17.42 -9.67 -11.05
CA GLU A 20 -18.86 -9.79 -11.31
C GLU A 20 -19.59 -9.99 -9.97
N GLY A 21 -20.54 -9.11 -9.65
CA GLY A 21 -21.24 -9.10 -8.36
C GLY A 21 -20.67 -8.17 -7.28
N GLY A 22 -19.57 -7.44 -7.55
CA GLY A 22 -18.98 -6.45 -6.65
C GLY A 22 -17.46 -6.58 -6.49
N GLY A 23 -16.86 -5.80 -5.58
CA GLY A 23 -15.43 -5.90 -5.25
C GLY A 23 -15.19 -5.61 -3.77
N ALA A 24 -14.05 -6.07 -3.25
CA ALA A 24 -13.64 -5.84 -1.87
C ALA A 24 -12.59 -4.73 -1.80
N LEU A 25 -12.93 -3.62 -1.12
CA LEU A 25 -12.00 -2.51 -0.89
C LEU A 25 -11.07 -2.87 0.27
N ARG A 26 -9.76 -2.83 0.04
CA ARG A 26 -8.74 -3.09 1.06
C ARG A 26 -8.12 -1.78 1.53
N HIS A 27 -7.92 -1.66 2.84
CA HIS A 27 -7.26 -0.51 3.47
C HIS A 27 -6.52 -0.91 4.75
N THR A 28 -7.26 -1.49 5.71
CA THR A 28 -6.70 -2.07 6.94
C THR A 28 -6.34 -3.54 6.72
N CYS A 29 -5.52 -4.10 7.61
CA CYS A 29 -5.13 -5.51 7.58
C CYS A 29 -6.09 -6.31 8.47
N GLU A 30 -7.31 -6.56 8.01
CA GLU A 30 -8.29 -7.30 8.81
C GLU A 30 -8.06 -8.81 8.67
N GLN A 31 -8.08 -9.55 9.77
CA GLN A 31 -7.90 -11.01 9.71
C GLN A 31 -9.02 -11.70 8.92
N SER A 32 -10.20 -11.08 8.86
CA SER A 32 -11.35 -11.55 8.08
C SER A 32 -11.21 -11.36 6.58
N ASP A 33 -10.12 -10.74 6.09
CA ASP A 33 -9.93 -10.42 4.67
C ASP A 33 -9.67 -11.64 3.77
N GLY A 34 -9.67 -12.85 4.31
CA GLY A 34 -9.43 -14.10 3.59
C GLY A 34 -7.94 -14.46 3.54
N PRO A 35 -7.54 -15.43 2.67
CA PRO A 35 -6.17 -15.91 2.59
C PRO A 35 -5.27 -14.90 1.86
N SER A 36 -5.04 -13.75 2.49
CA SER A 36 -4.04 -12.79 2.07
C SER A 36 -2.71 -13.11 2.76
N ARG A 37 -1.62 -13.13 1.99
CA ARG A 37 -0.27 -13.17 2.56
C ARG A 37 0.38 -11.84 2.28
N TYR A 38 0.77 -11.13 3.34
CA TYR A 38 1.45 -9.85 3.23
C TYR A 38 2.69 -9.83 4.12
N GLY A 39 3.66 -9.00 3.77
CA GLY A 39 4.82 -8.77 4.61
C GLY A 39 5.92 -7.97 3.92
N TRP A 40 6.84 -7.46 4.75
CA TRP A 40 8.07 -6.85 4.27
C TRP A 40 9.02 -7.93 3.76
N ARG A 41 9.47 -7.78 2.50
CA ARG A 41 10.60 -8.54 1.95
C ARG A 41 11.92 -7.93 2.39
N MET A 42 11.96 -6.60 2.43
CA MET A 42 13.10 -5.80 2.92
C MET A 42 12.54 -4.57 3.61
N HIS A 43 13.09 -4.22 4.77
CA HIS A 43 12.78 -2.97 5.46
C HIS A 43 13.93 -2.69 6.43
N ASP A 44 14.54 -1.51 6.34
CA ASP A 44 15.69 -1.14 7.19
C ASP A 44 15.28 -0.37 8.46
N GLY A 45 14.00 0.01 8.57
CA GLY A 45 13.49 0.79 9.69
C GLY A 45 13.66 2.30 9.49
N GLU A 46 14.38 2.73 8.45
CA GLU A 46 14.83 4.09 8.32
C GLU A 46 14.70 4.67 6.92
N SER A 47 15.25 4.09 5.86
CA SER A 47 15.39 4.75 4.55
C SER A 47 14.58 4.12 3.42
N PHE A 48 14.28 2.82 3.48
CA PHE A 48 13.55 2.15 2.42
C PHE A 48 12.76 0.93 2.90
N GLY A 49 11.84 0.48 2.05
CA GLY A 49 11.15 -0.78 2.25
C GLY A 49 10.53 -1.32 0.97
N VAL A 50 10.44 -2.65 0.92
CA VAL A 50 9.77 -3.43 -0.12
C VAL A 50 8.82 -4.40 0.55
N GLN A 51 7.54 -4.22 0.33
CA GLN A 51 6.48 -5.11 0.81
C GLN A 51 5.82 -5.82 -0.38
N GLU A 52 5.44 -7.07 -0.15
CA GLU A 52 4.65 -7.87 -1.07
C GLU A 52 3.34 -8.24 -0.38
N ILE A 53 2.22 -8.04 -1.08
CA ILE A 53 0.87 -8.40 -0.66
C ILE A 53 0.29 -9.32 -1.74
N ARG A 54 -0.17 -10.49 -1.35
CA ARG A 54 -0.89 -11.44 -2.21
C ARG A 54 -2.35 -11.39 -1.83
N ASP A 55 -3.18 -10.94 -2.75
CA ASP A 55 -4.62 -10.78 -2.58
C ASP A 55 -5.31 -11.44 -3.77
N GLU A 56 -5.84 -12.64 -3.56
CA GLU A 56 -6.69 -13.39 -4.49
C GLU A 56 -6.43 -13.17 -6.01
N GLY A 57 -5.34 -13.76 -6.52
CA GLY A 57 -4.99 -13.66 -7.94
C GLY A 57 -4.27 -12.36 -8.33
N LEU A 58 -3.99 -11.48 -7.38
CA LEU A 58 -3.20 -10.26 -7.56
C LEU A 58 -2.02 -10.25 -6.59
N VAL A 59 -0.86 -9.84 -7.11
CA VAL A 59 0.32 -9.54 -6.31
C VAL A 59 0.56 -8.04 -6.36
N LEU A 60 0.43 -7.37 -5.21
CA LEU A 60 0.85 -5.99 -5.01
C LEU A 60 2.27 -5.97 -4.50
N LYS A 61 3.13 -5.18 -5.15
CA LYS A 61 4.44 -4.79 -4.63
C LYS A 61 4.39 -3.31 -4.27
N THR A 62 4.62 -2.99 -3.01
CA THR A 62 4.70 -1.61 -2.50
C THR A 62 6.14 -1.33 -2.10
N GLU A 63 6.70 -0.27 -2.65
CA GLU A 63 8.09 0.10 -2.46
C GLU A 63 8.17 1.57 -2.06
N PHE A 64 9.03 1.90 -1.10
CA PHE A 64 9.32 3.29 -0.78
C PHE A 64 10.82 3.54 -0.62
N VAL A 65 11.22 4.78 -0.90
CA VAL A 65 12.52 5.33 -0.56
C VAL A 65 12.32 6.70 0.08
N LYS A 66 13.12 7.04 1.08
CA LYS A 66 13.23 8.37 1.67
C LYS A 66 14.56 9.01 1.32
N ARG A 67 14.53 10.29 1.01
CA ARG A 67 15.70 11.13 0.76
C ARG A 67 15.76 12.21 1.86
N PRO A 68 16.75 12.16 2.76
CA PRO A 68 16.98 13.22 3.73
C PRO A 68 17.29 14.55 3.02
N GLY A 69 16.86 15.66 3.62
CA GLY A 69 17.13 17.00 3.10
C GLY A 69 16.23 18.06 3.72
N GLY A 70 16.65 19.32 3.62
CA GLY A 70 15.92 20.47 4.18
C GLY A 70 15.77 20.40 5.71
N GLU A 71 14.83 21.20 6.24
CA GLU A 71 14.58 21.33 7.69
C GLU A 71 13.29 20.62 8.16
N HIS A 72 12.56 19.97 7.24
CA HIS A 72 11.21 19.45 7.49
C HIS A 72 11.09 17.92 7.28
N GLY A 73 12.20 17.18 7.29
CA GLY A 73 12.19 15.71 7.24
C GLY A 73 12.41 15.09 5.86
N GLY A 74 12.74 15.90 4.85
CA GLY A 74 13.09 15.44 3.50
C GLY A 74 11.93 14.96 2.65
N ASP A 75 12.25 14.23 1.58
CA ASP A 75 11.30 13.72 0.60
C ASP A 75 11.11 12.21 0.73
N TRP A 76 9.99 11.72 0.23
CA TRP A 76 9.74 10.29 0.08
C TRP A 76 9.00 10.01 -1.24
N SER A 77 9.19 8.82 -1.78
CA SER A 77 8.53 8.39 -3.02
C SER A 77 8.07 6.96 -2.89
N TRP A 78 6.87 6.67 -3.42
CA TRP A 78 6.32 5.33 -3.47
C TRP A 78 6.26 4.83 -4.91
N ARG A 79 6.44 3.52 -5.06
CA ARG A 79 6.08 2.78 -6.27
C ARG A 79 5.15 1.66 -5.89
N VAL A 80 4.01 1.59 -6.58
CA VAL A 80 3.05 0.50 -6.43
C VAL A 80 2.99 -0.23 -7.76
N THR A 81 3.29 -1.54 -7.74
CA THR A 81 3.23 -2.40 -8.91
C THR A 81 2.17 -3.47 -8.70
N LEU A 82 1.30 -3.62 -9.69
CA LEU A 82 0.21 -4.60 -9.71
C LEU A 82 0.58 -5.70 -10.70
N GLN A 83 0.63 -6.94 -10.23
CA GLN A 83 0.90 -8.11 -11.06
C GLN A 83 -0.29 -9.08 -10.97
N PRO A 84 -1.17 -9.12 -11.99
CA PRO A 84 -2.19 -10.14 -12.09
C PRO A 84 -1.55 -11.52 -12.25
N ARG A 85 -2.05 -12.52 -11.54
CA ARG A 85 -1.81 -13.93 -11.82
C ARG A 85 -2.94 -14.40 -12.73
N LEU A 86 -2.58 -14.78 -13.96
CA LEU A 86 -3.50 -15.09 -15.07
C LEU A 86 -4.27 -16.39 -14.80
N ASP A 87 -5.17 -16.39 -13.82
CA ASP A 87 -5.84 -17.62 -13.44
C ASP A 87 -7.36 -17.46 -13.35
N ASN A 88 -7.96 -16.26 -13.20
CA ASN A 88 -9.44 -16.10 -13.14
C ASN A 88 -9.96 -14.66 -13.32
N GLY A 89 -9.98 -14.12 -14.55
CA GLY A 89 -10.90 -13.02 -14.91
C GLY A 89 -10.79 -11.68 -14.16
N THR A 90 -9.62 -11.37 -13.55
CA THR A 90 -9.42 -10.06 -12.89
C THR A 90 -9.38 -8.97 -13.96
N ARG A 91 -10.36 -8.05 -13.94
CA ARG A 91 -10.58 -7.06 -15.01
C ARG A 91 -9.95 -5.69 -14.74
N LEU A 92 -9.85 -5.26 -13.49
CA LEU A 92 -9.23 -3.98 -13.13
C LEU A 92 -8.87 -3.96 -11.63
N ALA A 93 -7.66 -3.50 -11.31
CA ALA A 93 -7.28 -3.14 -9.95
C ALA A 93 -7.09 -1.62 -9.90
N ALA A 94 -7.89 -0.92 -9.11
CA ALA A 94 -7.72 0.50 -8.85
C ALA A 94 -6.89 0.68 -7.58
N VAL A 95 -5.90 1.56 -7.63
CA VAL A 95 -5.06 1.91 -6.48
C VAL A 95 -5.16 3.42 -6.29
N THR A 96 -5.48 3.85 -5.08
CA THR A 96 -5.51 5.26 -4.72
C THR A 96 -4.64 5.52 -3.50
N GLY A 97 -3.96 6.67 -3.52
CA GLY A 97 -3.25 7.21 -2.36
C GLY A 97 -4.11 8.28 -1.70
N THR A 98 -4.28 8.20 -0.39
CA THR A 98 -4.98 9.24 0.38
C THR A 98 -3.97 10.08 1.15
N THR A 99 -4.31 11.34 1.40
CA THR A 99 -3.55 12.25 2.29
C THR A 99 -4.55 13.01 3.15
N GLU A 100 -4.38 12.96 4.47
CA GLU A 100 -5.26 13.61 5.45
C GLU A 100 -4.42 14.25 6.57
N GLU A 101 -4.88 15.38 7.11
CA GLU A 101 -4.30 15.98 8.31
C GLU A 101 -5.11 15.55 9.53
N LEU A 102 -4.46 14.87 10.48
CA LEU A 102 -5.07 14.57 11.77
C LEU A 102 -4.91 15.79 12.69
N GLY A 103 -6.05 16.35 13.08
CA GLY A 103 -6.21 17.60 13.84
C GLY A 103 -5.94 17.51 15.33
#